data_AF-A0A935P5W2-F1
#
_entry.id   AF-A0A935P5W2-F1
#
_cell.length_a   1.000
_cell.length_b   1.000
_cell.length_c   1.000
_cell.angle_alpha   90.00
_cell.angle_beta   90.00
_cell.angle_gamma   90.00
#
_symmetry.space_group_name_H-M   'P 1'
#
loop_
_entity.id
_entity.type
_entity.pdbx_description
1 polymer ?
#
loop_
_entity_poly.entity_id
_entity_poly.type
_entity_poly.pdbx_seq_one_letter_code
_entity_poly.pdbx_strand_id
1 'polypeptide(L)'
;MIAHPFNDATCLGHIGQVAAEMVATADPVLAEIARQHATTESLAAWIRGLPQRDDNGAAKDGPKVHACAPPQRLRLPAPDPNCVERAALYVAVAELIDPAPVRQLATLDTPIGMHTFPLENGEPVILDPRVHRNGLAYGVALQSPGPVSISPLDAIEWTTQLAELGAETYRNGPSRVSEAREVLRRLVNEGEPPATVRDVDGIAWLLTLSEQVARRYGPRALMVVRSTAQALAELADEALARSKRNASLRIGGYTLRPAPWASALAGVAGRVGVNVGLTALRAKLASMGVPPSLFGAVEKELQAEGYDPRTFAEGSALPLEREGLY
;
A
#
# COMPACT_ATOMS: atom_id res chain seq x y z
N MET A 1 -20.36 -18.88 0.36
CA MET A 1 -20.89 -18.64 -1.00
C MET A 1 -19.75 -18.25 -1.95
N ILE A 2 -19.57 -18.94 -3.08
CA ILE A 2 -18.63 -18.51 -4.14
C ILE A 2 -19.33 -17.46 -5.02
N ALA A 3 -18.90 -16.21 -4.92
CA ALA A 3 -19.47 -15.07 -5.66
C ALA A 3 -18.68 -14.76 -6.93
N HIS A 4 -19.20 -13.82 -7.73
CA HIS A 4 -18.49 -13.30 -8.90
C HIS A 4 -17.11 -12.79 -8.51
N PRO A 5 -16.09 -12.97 -9.38
CA PRO A 5 -14.74 -12.54 -9.06
C PRO A 5 -14.68 -11.01 -8.89
N PHE A 6 -13.71 -10.56 -8.11
CA PHE A 6 -13.51 -9.15 -7.80
C PHE A 6 -13.10 -8.33 -9.03
N ASN A 7 -12.28 -8.92 -9.88
CA ASN A 7 -11.84 -8.37 -11.16
C ASN A 7 -11.68 -9.51 -12.18
N ASP A 8 -11.21 -9.20 -13.39
CA ASP A 8 -11.02 -10.17 -14.48
C ASP A 8 -12.18 -11.19 -14.59
N ALA A 9 -13.38 -10.65 -14.82
CA ALA A 9 -14.63 -11.40 -14.78
C ALA A 9 -14.65 -12.58 -15.76
N THR A 10 -13.88 -12.50 -16.84
CA THR A 10 -13.76 -13.57 -17.83
C THR A 10 -12.87 -14.70 -17.31
N CYS A 11 -11.60 -14.45 -16.99
CA CYS A 11 -10.71 -15.54 -16.55
C CYS A 11 -11.15 -16.13 -15.21
N LEU A 12 -11.33 -15.28 -14.20
CA LEU A 12 -11.61 -15.71 -12.83
C LEU A 12 -13.05 -16.21 -12.69
N GLY A 13 -13.98 -15.75 -13.54
CA GLY A 13 -15.35 -16.26 -13.58
C GLY A 13 -15.39 -17.73 -13.99
N HIS A 14 -14.64 -18.10 -15.04
CA HIS A 14 -14.53 -19.50 -15.46
C HIS A 14 -13.85 -20.39 -14.41
N ILE A 15 -12.80 -19.89 -13.75
CA ILE A 15 -12.14 -20.63 -12.65
C ILE A 15 -13.10 -20.82 -11.46
N GLY A 16 -13.82 -19.75 -11.08
CA GLY A 16 -14.82 -19.79 -10.02
C GLY A 16 -15.97 -20.75 -10.32
N GLN A 17 -16.39 -20.87 -11.58
CA GLN A 17 -17.40 -21.83 -12.00
C GLN A 17 -16.92 -23.28 -11.81
N VAL A 18 -15.67 -23.60 -12.19
CA VAL A 18 -15.10 -24.93 -11.95
C VAL A 18 -15.11 -25.27 -10.45
N ALA A 19 -14.68 -24.33 -9.60
CA ALA A 19 -14.72 -24.50 -8.15
C ALA A 19 -16.15 -24.70 -7.63
N ALA A 20 -17.11 -23.89 -8.09
CA ALA A 20 -18.51 -23.99 -7.70
C ALA A 20 -19.17 -25.29 -8.14
N GLU A 21 -18.85 -25.79 -9.35
CA GLU A 21 -19.33 -27.08 -9.84
C GLU A 21 -18.81 -28.23 -8.95
N MET A 22 -17.51 -28.24 -8.63
CA MET A 22 -16.94 -29.26 -7.74
C MET A 22 -17.57 -29.25 -6.34
N VAL A 23 -17.87 -28.07 -5.80
CA VAL A 23 -18.60 -27.91 -4.53
C VAL A 23 -20.03 -28.44 -4.64
N ALA A 24 -20.75 -28.05 -5.69
CA ALA A 24 -22.14 -28.45 -5.91
C ALA A 24 -22.29 -29.97 -6.09
N THR A 25 -21.30 -30.63 -6.69
CA THR A 25 -21.25 -32.09 -6.83
C THR A 25 -20.67 -32.80 -5.62
N ALA A 26 -20.28 -32.06 -4.56
CA ALA A 26 -19.58 -32.58 -3.40
C ALA A 26 -18.41 -33.50 -3.79
N ASP A 27 -17.51 -32.97 -4.62
CA ASP A 27 -16.36 -33.72 -5.13
C ASP A 27 -15.67 -34.49 -3.97
N PRO A 28 -15.51 -35.82 -4.08
CA PRO A 28 -15.12 -36.64 -2.95
C PRO A 28 -13.71 -36.33 -2.46
N VAL A 29 -12.83 -35.83 -3.33
CA VAL A 29 -11.47 -35.44 -2.95
C VAL A 29 -11.50 -34.12 -2.18
N LEU A 30 -12.25 -33.12 -2.64
CA LEU A 30 -12.41 -31.87 -1.91
C LEU A 30 -13.14 -32.07 -0.56
N ALA A 31 -14.14 -32.93 -0.52
CA ALA A 31 -14.85 -33.28 0.72
C ALA A 31 -13.96 -33.99 1.74
N GLU A 32 -13.02 -34.83 1.29
CA GLU A 32 -12.00 -35.41 2.16
C GLU A 32 -11.06 -34.35 2.73
N ILE A 33 -10.57 -33.42 1.89
CA ILE A 33 -9.73 -32.30 2.36
C ILE A 33 -10.50 -31.44 3.38
N ALA A 34 -11.77 -31.11 3.11
CA ALA A 34 -12.61 -30.36 4.04
C ALA A 34 -12.75 -31.07 5.39
N ARG A 35 -12.90 -32.40 5.41
CA ARG A 35 -12.95 -33.18 6.66
C ARG A 35 -11.63 -33.19 7.44
N GLN A 36 -10.50 -33.01 6.77
CA GLN A 36 -9.18 -32.92 7.40
C GLN A 36 -8.91 -31.56 8.04
N HIS A 37 -9.71 -30.54 7.72
CA HIS A 37 -9.52 -29.16 8.16
C HIS A 37 -10.76 -28.63 8.86
N ALA A 38 -10.71 -28.53 10.19
CA ALA A 38 -11.83 -28.04 10.99
C ALA A 38 -12.15 -26.55 10.79
N THR A 39 -11.19 -25.76 10.26
CA THR A 39 -11.37 -24.32 10.01
C THR A 39 -10.68 -23.87 8.72
N THR A 40 -11.10 -22.72 8.18
CA THR A 40 -10.49 -22.12 6.98
C THR A 40 -9.06 -21.63 7.24
N GLU A 41 -8.69 -21.30 8.48
CA GLU A 41 -7.31 -20.99 8.85
C GLU A 41 -6.42 -22.23 8.77
N SER A 42 -6.91 -23.38 9.24
CA SER A 42 -6.18 -24.65 9.15
C SER A 42 -5.96 -25.07 7.69
N LEU A 43 -6.97 -24.85 6.84
CA LEU A 43 -6.89 -25.06 5.39
C LEU A 43 -5.84 -24.12 4.77
N ALA A 44 -5.90 -22.82 5.07
CA ALA A 44 -4.95 -21.85 4.53
C ALA A 44 -3.50 -22.18 4.94
N ALA A 45 -3.29 -22.60 6.19
CA ALA A 45 -1.98 -23.02 6.68
C ALA A 45 -1.45 -24.26 5.93
N TRP A 46 -2.30 -25.25 5.67
CA TRP A 46 -1.93 -26.42 4.88
C TRP A 46 -1.59 -26.05 3.43
N ILE A 47 -2.42 -25.23 2.78
CA ILE A 47 -2.15 -24.77 1.41
C ILE A 47 -0.80 -24.07 1.33
N ARG A 48 -0.49 -23.14 2.27
CA ARG A 48 0.82 -22.47 2.35
C ARG A 48 1.99 -23.44 2.46
N GLY A 49 1.80 -24.59 3.11
CA GLY A 49 2.81 -25.63 3.26
C GLY A 49 3.05 -26.49 2.02
N LEU A 50 2.18 -26.43 1.01
CA LEU A 50 2.36 -27.19 -0.23
C LEU A 50 3.56 -26.67 -1.04
N PRO A 51 4.27 -27.54 -1.76
CA PRO A 51 5.22 -27.14 -2.79
C PRO A 51 4.58 -26.22 -3.82
N GLN A 52 5.39 -25.43 -4.52
CA GLN A 52 4.90 -24.54 -5.56
C GLN A 52 5.58 -24.80 -6.89
N ARG A 53 4.78 -25.01 -7.93
CA ARG A 53 5.24 -25.05 -9.33
C ARG A 53 4.50 -24.00 -10.13
N ASP A 54 5.17 -22.89 -10.44
CA ASP A 54 4.58 -21.81 -11.24
C ASP A 54 4.20 -22.30 -12.65
N ASP A 55 3.13 -21.73 -13.20
CA ASP A 55 2.71 -22.01 -14.58
C ASP A 55 3.46 -21.09 -15.54
N ASN A 56 4.28 -21.69 -16.40
CA ASN A 56 5.04 -20.97 -17.42
C ASN A 56 4.28 -20.82 -18.75
N GLY A 57 3.00 -21.19 -18.79
CA GLY A 57 2.17 -21.12 -19.98
C GLY A 57 2.34 -22.28 -20.96
N ALA A 58 3.04 -23.36 -20.57
CA ALA A 58 3.21 -24.53 -21.44
C ALA A 58 1.85 -25.15 -21.83
N ALA A 59 1.61 -25.27 -23.13
CA ALA A 59 0.31 -25.71 -23.66
C ALA A 59 -0.13 -27.11 -23.23
N LYS A 60 0.81 -27.99 -22.85
CA LYS A 60 0.54 -29.37 -22.43
C LYS A 60 0.60 -29.57 -20.91
N ASP A 61 0.79 -28.51 -20.14
CA ASP A 61 0.93 -28.61 -18.68
C ASP A 61 -0.44 -28.60 -17.99
N GLY A 62 -1.12 -29.74 -18.02
CA GLY A 62 -2.41 -29.97 -17.35
C GLY A 62 -3.62 -29.33 -18.03
N PRO A 63 -4.82 -29.49 -17.44
CA PRO A 63 -6.02 -28.79 -17.88
C PRO A 63 -5.83 -27.27 -17.74
N LYS A 64 -6.30 -26.53 -18.74
CA LYS A 64 -6.11 -25.08 -18.88
C LYS A 64 -7.46 -24.38 -18.97
N VAL A 65 -7.61 -23.25 -18.29
CA VAL A 65 -8.71 -22.32 -18.50
C VAL A 65 -8.33 -21.36 -19.62
N HIS A 66 -8.87 -21.63 -20.82
CA HIS A 66 -8.57 -20.86 -22.03
C HIS A 66 -9.21 -19.47 -22.06
N ALA A 67 -10.16 -19.19 -21.16
CA ALA A 67 -10.72 -17.86 -20.98
C ALA A 67 -9.70 -16.85 -20.41
N CYS A 68 -8.60 -17.35 -19.84
CA CYS A 68 -7.52 -16.52 -19.32
C CYS A 68 -6.48 -16.16 -20.38
N ALA A 69 -5.84 -15.00 -20.22
CA ALA A 69 -4.75 -14.53 -21.08
C ALA A 69 -3.48 -14.26 -20.24
N PRO A 70 -2.46 -15.12 -20.28
CA PRO A 70 -2.40 -16.41 -21.00
C PRO A 70 -3.28 -17.49 -20.32
N PRO A 71 -3.60 -18.60 -21.02
CA PRO A 71 -4.36 -19.71 -20.46
C PRO A 71 -3.73 -20.24 -19.17
N GLN A 72 -4.52 -20.31 -18.10
CA GLN A 72 -4.05 -20.69 -16.76
C GLN A 72 -4.26 -22.16 -16.49
N ARG A 73 -3.25 -22.84 -15.96
CA ARG A 73 -3.36 -24.24 -15.50
C ARG A 73 -4.25 -24.31 -14.27
N LEU A 74 -5.18 -25.27 -14.24
CA LEU A 74 -6.12 -25.47 -13.14
C LEU A 74 -6.28 -26.96 -12.80
N ARG A 75 -5.40 -27.49 -11.93
CA ARG A 75 -5.52 -28.83 -11.33
C ARG A 75 -6.02 -28.68 -9.90
N LEU A 76 -7.19 -29.24 -9.58
CA LEU A 76 -7.80 -29.15 -8.25
C LEU A 76 -8.13 -30.55 -7.70
N PRO A 77 -7.51 -30.98 -6.58
CA PRO A 77 -6.31 -30.42 -5.97
C PRO A 77 -5.04 -30.75 -6.78
N ALA A 78 -4.02 -29.92 -6.68
CA ALA A 78 -2.66 -30.22 -7.15
C ALA A 78 -1.72 -30.47 -5.95
N PRO A 79 -0.74 -31.38 -6.06
CA PRO A 79 0.28 -31.54 -5.03
C PRO A 79 1.28 -30.37 -4.98
N ASP A 80 1.39 -29.62 -6.07
CA ASP A 80 2.34 -28.53 -6.29
C ASP A 80 1.65 -27.29 -6.91
N PRO A 81 0.61 -26.72 -6.26
CA PRO A 81 -0.27 -25.74 -6.89
C PRO A 81 0.44 -24.39 -7.12
N ASN A 82 0.20 -23.77 -8.28
CA ASN A 82 0.52 -22.35 -8.51
C ASN A 82 -0.45 -21.42 -7.75
N CYS A 83 -0.28 -20.09 -7.86
CA CYS A 83 -1.15 -19.13 -7.17
C CYS A 83 -2.64 -19.24 -7.55
N VAL A 84 -2.96 -19.50 -8.82
CA VAL A 84 -4.33 -19.71 -9.31
C VAL A 84 -4.94 -20.98 -8.71
N GLU A 85 -4.22 -22.10 -8.77
CA GLU A 85 -4.63 -23.40 -8.22
C GLU A 85 -4.82 -23.30 -6.69
N ARG A 86 -3.95 -22.58 -5.98
CA ARG A 86 -4.10 -22.31 -4.53
C ARG A 86 -5.37 -21.54 -4.23
N ALA A 87 -5.62 -20.46 -4.97
CA ALA A 87 -6.78 -19.61 -4.77
C ALA A 87 -8.09 -20.37 -5.02
N ALA A 88 -8.17 -21.09 -6.14
CA ALA A 88 -9.34 -21.89 -6.48
C ALA A 88 -9.57 -23.06 -5.52
N LEU A 89 -8.50 -23.75 -5.10
CA LEU A 89 -8.58 -24.82 -4.10
C LEU A 89 -9.11 -24.29 -2.76
N TYR A 90 -8.59 -23.15 -2.30
CA TYR A 90 -9.07 -22.54 -1.06
C TYR A 90 -10.56 -22.19 -1.15
N VAL A 91 -10.98 -21.48 -2.21
CA VAL A 91 -12.39 -21.08 -2.35
C VAL A 91 -13.31 -22.31 -2.37
N ALA A 92 -12.95 -23.37 -3.09
CA ALA A 92 -13.77 -24.58 -3.17
C ALA A 92 -13.85 -25.33 -1.83
N VAL A 93 -12.71 -25.57 -1.17
CA VAL A 93 -12.70 -26.34 0.09
C VAL A 93 -13.25 -25.51 1.26
N ALA A 94 -12.94 -24.22 1.33
CA ALA A 94 -13.48 -23.34 2.37
C ALA A 94 -15.00 -23.24 2.30
N GLU A 95 -15.59 -23.31 1.10
CA GLU A 95 -17.04 -23.38 0.91
C GLU A 95 -17.66 -24.65 1.51
N LEU A 96 -16.95 -25.78 1.45
CA LEU A 96 -17.37 -27.04 2.08
C LEU A 96 -17.20 -27.03 3.60
N ILE A 97 -16.24 -26.27 4.13
CA ILE A 97 -15.98 -26.13 5.57
C ILE A 97 -17.02 -25.20 6.22
N ASP A 98 -17.20 -24.01 5.66
CA ASP A 98 -18.14 -23.01 6.16
C ASP A 98 -18.71 -22.20 4.98
N PRO A 99 -19.98 -22.39 4.60
CA PRO A 99 -20.58 -21.67 3.46
C PRO A 99 -21.00 -20.23 3.78
N ALA A 100 -20.92 -19.78 5.05
CA ALA A 100 -21.42 -18.45 5.44
C ALA A 100 -20.64 -17.27 4.83
N PRO A 101 -19.30 -17.28 4.75
CA PRO A 101 -18.54 -16.20 4.12
C PRO A 101 -18.76 -16.07 2.62
N VAL A 102 -18.69 -14.84 2.11
CA VAL A 102 -18.66 -14.58 0.66
C VAL A 102 -17.23 -14.72 0.17
N ARG A 103 -17.00 -15.60 -0.80
CA ARG A 103 -15.67 -15.87 -1.34
C ARG A 103 -15.58 -15.46 -2.80
N GLN A 104 -14.50 -14.78 -3.14
CA GLN A 104 -14.24 -14.31 -4.50
C GLN A 104 -12.80 -14.66 -4.89
N LEU A 105 -12.53 -14.67 -6.18
CA LEU A 105 -11.17 -14.67 -6.72
C LEU A 105 -10.80 -13.24 -7.13
N ALA A 106 -9.54 -12.88 -6.95
CA ALA A 106 -8.97 -11.62 -7.39
C ALA A 106 -7.57 -11.84 -7.97
N THR A 107 -7.20 -11.04 -8.97
CA THR A 107 -5.83 -10.99 -9.50
C THR A 107 -5.29 -9.57 -9.41
N LEU A 108 -4.12 -9.39 -8.81
CA LEU A 108 -3.45 -8.10 -8.74
C LEU A 108 -2.06 -8.19 -9.35
N ASP A 109 -1.58 -7.07 -9.89
CA ASP A 109 -0.16 -6.93 -10.24
C ASP A 109 0.65 -6.73 -8.95
N THR A 110 1.61 -7.62 -8.70
CA THR A 110 2.46 -7.62 -7.51
C THR A 110 3.93 -7.58 -7.93
N PRO A 111 4.90 -7.34 -7.01
CA PRO A 111 6.32 -7.37 -7.37
C PRO A 111 6.79 -8.69 -7.99
N ILE A 112 6.08 -9.81 -7.78
CA ILE A 112 6.36 -11.11 -8.38
C ILE A 112 5.54 -11.39 -9.65
N GLY A 113 4.88 -10.37 -10.20
CA GLY A 113 3.99 -10.45 -11.36
C GLY A 113 2.51 -10.56 -10.97
N MET A 114 1.68 -10.86 -11.97
CA MET A 114 0.23 -11.07 -11.77
C MET A 114 -0.01 -12.22 -10.80
N HIS A 115 -0.67 -11.91 -9.69
CA HIS A 115 -0.90 -12.83 -8.58
C HIS A 115 -2.38 -13.01 -8.31
N THR A 116 -2.84 -14.25 -8.36
CA THR A 116 -4.24 -14.62 -8.08
C THR A 116 -4.37 -15.15 -6.65
N PHE A 117 -5.37 -14.67 -5.92
CA PHE A 117 -5.61 -14.99 -4.52
C PHE A 117 -7.12 -14.97 -4.19
N PRO A 118 -7.56 -15.65 -3.12
CA PRO A 118 -8.94 -15.56 -2.64
C PRO A 118 -9.19 -14.28 -1.85
N LEU A 119 -10.43 -13.80 -1.93
CA LEU A 119 -11.03 -12.91 -0.95
C LEU A 119 -12.04 -13.69 -0.11
N GLU A 120 -12.09 -13.41 1.18
CA GLU A 120 -13.16 -13.84 2.08
C GLU A 120 -13.77 -12.60 2.74
N ASN A 121 -15.06 -12.35 2.50
CA ASN A 121 -15.77 -11.14 2.91
C ASN A 121 -15.07 -9.83 2.48
N GLY A 122 -14.44 -9.86 1.30
CA GLY A 122 -13.68 -8.73 0.75
C GLY A 122 -12.23 -8.62 1.24
N GLU A 123 -11.81 -9.44 2.21
CA GLU A 123 -10.46 -9.44 2.74
C GLU A 123 -9.58 -10.50 2.07
N PRO A 124 -8.32 -10.20 1.72
CA PRO A 124 -7.42 -11.15 1.07
C PRO A 124 -7.01 -12.29 2.01
N VAL A 125 -7.09 -13.51 1.49
CA VAL A 125 -6.54 -14.70 2.15
C VAL A 125 -5.16 -14.99 1.58
N ILE A 126 -4.14 -14.89 2.43
CA ILE A 126 -2.74 -15.05 1.98
C ILE A 126 -2.42 -16.52 1.84
N LEU A 127 -2.11 -17.00 0.64
CA LEU A 127 -1.80 -18.41 0.38
C LEU A 127 -0.40 -18.63 -0.23
N ASP A 128 0.17 -17.59 -0.83
CA ASP A 128 1.55 -17.57 -1.32
C ASP A 128 2.42 -16.77 -0.33
N PRO A 129 3.37 -17.41 0.36
CA PRO A 129 4.23 -16.73 1.33
C PRO A 129 5.16 -15.68 0.69
N ARG A 130 5.31 -15.69 -0.65
CA ARG A 130 6.09 -14.70 -1.39
C ARG A 130 5.36 -13.36 -1.54
N VAL A 131 4.06 -13.31 -1.24
CA VAL A 131 3.25 -12.10 -1.32
C VAL A 131 2.85 -11.62 0.07
N HIS A 132 3.15 -10.37 0.37
CA HIS A 132 2.86 -9.79 1.67
C HIS A 132 1.36 -9.48 1.83
N ARG A 133 0.80 -9.70 3.03
CA ARG A 133 -0.62 -9.44 3.36
C ARG A 133 -1.08 -8.03 2.99
N ASN A 134 -0.32 -7.05 3.45
CA ASN A 134 -0.58 -5.63 3.18
C ASN A 134 -0.31 -5.24 1.71
N GLY A 135 0.25 -6.10 0.86
CA GLY A 135 0.26 -5.81 -0.58
C GLY A 135 -1.11 -6.05 -1.21
N LEU A 136 -1.74 -7.16 -0.83
CA LEU A 136 -3.02 -7.60 -1.42
C LEU A 136 -4.21 -6.81 -0.90
N ALA A 137 -4.29 -6.54 0.41
CA ALA A 137 -5.41 -5.78 0.99
C ALA A 137 -5.53 -4.38 0.36
N TYR A 138 -4.37 -3.82 0.03
CA TYR A 138 -4.25 -2.51 -0.59
C TYR A 138 -4.61 -2.53 -2.06
N GLY A 139 -4.09 -3.48 -2.83
CA GLY A 139 -4.47 -3.57 -4.23
C GLY A 139 -5.97 -3.82 -4.40
N VAL A 140 -6.59 -4.58 -3.50
CA VAL A 140 -8.06 -4.71 -3.42
C VAL A 140 -8.68 -3.35 -3.15
N ALA A 141 -8.26 -2.65 -2.09
CA ALA A 141 -8.82 -1.35 -1.73
C ALA A 141 -8.66 -0.28 -2.85
N LEU A 142 -7.55 -0.30 -3.58
CA LEU A 142 -7.29 0.57 -4.73
C LEU A 142 -8.18 0.27 -5.93
N GLN A 143 -8.61 -0.97 -6.10
CA GLN A 143 -9.48 -1.40 -7.18
C GLN A 143 -10.97 -1.36 -6.80
N SER A 144 -11.30 -1.35 -5.51
CA SER A 144 -12.67 -1.21 -5.02
C SER A 144 -13.29 0.13 -5.42
N PRO A 145 -14.53 0.16 -5.94
CA PRO A 145 -15.22 1.43 -6.20
C PRO A 145 -15.52 2.16 -4.89
N GLY A 146 -15.40 3.49 -4.90
CA GLY A 146 -15.68 4.33 -3.73
C GLY A 146 -14.45 4.69 -2.88
N PRO A 147 -14.64 5.32 -1.70
CA PRO A 147 -13.56 5.73 -0.82
C PRO A 147 -12.72 4.52 -0.35
N VAL A 148 -11.39 4.68 -0.35
CA VAL A 148 -10.47 3.68 0.19
C VAL A 148 -10.52 3.77 1.71
N SER A 149 -11.20 2.84 2.38
CA SER A 149 -11.20 2.72 3.84
C SER A 149 -9.99 1.92 4.28
N ILE A 150 -9.13 2.53 5.10
CA ILE A 150 -7.83 1.96 5.43
C ILE A 150 -7.38 2.37 6.82
N SER A 151 -6.88 1.42 7.60
CA SER A 151 -6.36 1.76 8.93
C SER A 151 -5.03 2.53 8.79
N PRO A 152 -4.72 3.44 9.74
CA PRO A 152 -3.44 4.16 9.71
C PRO A 152 -2.22 3.23 9.72
N LEU A 153 -2.28 2.14 10.49
CA LEU A 153 -1.18 1.18 10.59
C LEU A 153 -0.97 0.43 9.29
N ASP A 154 -2.05 -0.04 8.69
CA ASP A 154 -1.94 -0.68 7.39
C ASP A 154 -1.32 0.34 6.40
N ALA A 155 -1.76 1.60 6.44
CA ALA A 155 -1.36 2.61 5.44
C ALA A 155 0.14 2.92 5.53
N ILE A 156 0.66 2.93 6.76
CA ILE A 156 2.10 2.99 7.03
C ILE A 156 2.81 1.77 6.48
N GLU A 157 2.30 0.56 6.73
CA GLU A 157 2.96 -0.67 6.26
C GLU A 157 3.03 -0.73 4.73
N TRP A 158 1.96 -0.36 4.03
CA TRP A 158 1.99 -0.34 2.57
C TRP A 158 2.90 0.77 2.01
N THR A 159 2.83 1.97 2.61
CA THR A 159 3.75 3.06 2.23
C THR A 159 5.20 2.64 2.47
N THR A 160 5.47 1.87 3.53
CA THR A 160 6.78 1.28 3.81
C THR A 160 7.16 0.28 2.72
N GLN A 161 6.27 -0.62 2.31
CA GLN A 161 6.56 -1.61 1.26
C GLN A 161 6.90 -0.95 -0.08
N LEU A 162 6.19 0.10 -0.46
CA LEU A 162 6.53 0.88 -1.65
C LEU A 162 7.92 1.50 -1.52
N ALA A 163 8.27 1.98 -0.32
CA ALA A 163 9.61 2.50 -0.05
C ALA A 163 10.69 1.41 -0.08
N GLU A 164 10.39 0.19 0.41
CA GLU A 164 11.32 -0.96 0.35
C GLU A 164 11.65 -1.32 -1.10
N LEU A 165 10.65 -1.39 -1.98
CA LEU A 165 10.84 -1.59 -3.43
C LEU A 165 11.69 -0.47 -4.04
N GLY A 166 11.44 0.79 -3.64
CA GLY A 166 12.24 1.93 -4.07
C GLY A 166 13.67 1.91 -3.53
N ALA A 167 13.90 1.24 -2.39
CA ALA A 167 15.16 1.23 -1.67
C ALA A 167 16.11 0.09 -2.10
N GLU A 168 15.66 -0.88 -2.91
CA GLU A 168 16.43 -2.08 -3.28
C GLU A 168 17.82 -1.76 -3.84
N THR A 169 17.95 -0.68 -4.61
CA THR A 169 19.21 -0.29 -5.27
C THR A 169 20.16 0.48 -4.35
N TYR A 170 19.75 0.81 -3.13
CA TYR A 170 20.53 1.65 -2.21
C TYR A 170 21.27 0.81 -1.16
N ARG A 171 22.54 1.14 -0.92
CA ARG A 171 23.31 0.56 0.17
C ARG A 171 22.60 0.86 1.50
N ASN A 172 22.28 -0.18 2.27
CA ASN A 172 21.51 -0.12 3.52
C ASN A 172 20.07 0.42 3.37
N GLY A 173 19.52 0.38 2.16
CA GLY A 173 18.19 0.91 1.87
C GLY A 173 17.09 0.28 2.72
N PRO A 174 16.94 -1.06 2.70
CA PRO A 174 15.92 -1.75 3.51
C PRO A 174 16.02 -1.45 5.01
N SER A 175 17.24 -1.40 5.56
CA SER A 175 17.44 -1.06 6.98
C SER A 175 16.97 0.36 7.30
N ARG A 176 17.25 1.33 6.44
CA ARG A 176 16.81 2.72 6.62
C ARG A 176 15.28 2.87 6.51
N VAL A 177 14.65 2.09 5.61
CA VAL A 177 13.18 2.04 5.53
C VAL A 177 12.59 1.43 6.79
N SER A 178 13.15 0.33 7.30
CA SER A 178 12.71 -0.29 8.56
C SER A 178 12.86 0.65 9.75
N GLU A 179 13.98 1.39 9.86
CA GLU A 179 14.17 2.39 10.93
C GLU A 179 13.08 3.46 10.89
N ALA A 180 12.77 3.99 9.69
CA ALA A 180 11.73 5.00 9.52
C ALA A 180 10.33 4.44 9.84
N ARG A 181 10.04 3.19 9.46
CA ARG A 181 8.78 2.52 9.83
C ARG A 181 8.60 2.45 11.34
N GLU A 182 9.63 2.05 12.09
CA GLU A 182 9.52 1.96 13.56
C GLU A 182 9.24 3.32 14.20
N VAL A 183 9.82 4.41 13.67
CA VAL A 183 9.47 5.76 14.12
C VAL A 183 7.99 6.07 13.86
N LEU A 184 7.48 5.77 12.66
CA LEU A 184 6.07 6.00 12.31
C LEU A 184 5.12 5.17 13.18
N ARG A 185 5.47 3.92 13.50
CA ARG A 185 4.69 3.06 14.39
C ARG A 185 4.62 3.62 15.80
N ARG A 186 5.73 4.11 16.36
CA ARG A 186 5.72 4.78 17.68
C ARG A 186 4.88 6.06 17.66
N LEU A 187 4.97 6.86 16.60
CA LEU A 187 4.14 8.05 16.45
C LEU A 187 2.64 7.71 16.49
N VAL A 188 2.21 6.68 15.75
CA VAL A 188 0.79 6.29 15.70
C VAL A 188 0.32 5.60 16.98
N ASN A 189 1.10 4.66 17.51
CA ASN A 189 0.66 3.83 18.64
C ASN A 189 0.82 4.53 19.98
N GLU A 190 1.91 5.28 20.14
CA GLU A 190 2.34 5.84 21.44
C GLU A 190 2.19 7.37 21.47
N GLY A 191 1.93 8.00 20.32
CA GLY A 191 1.92 9.45 20.21
C GLY A 191 3.30 10.08 20.39
N GLU A 192 4.36 9.29 20.21
CA GLU A 192 5.73 9.74 20.35
C GLU A 192 6.21 10.44 19.07
N PRO A 193 6.54 11.74 19.13
CA PRO A 193 7.04 12.43 17.95
C PRO A 193 8.45 11.94 17.56
N PRO A 194 8.85 12.10 16.28
CA PRO A 194 10.23 11.87 15.86
C PRO A 194 11.21 12.67 16.72
N ALA A 195 12.21 11.99 17.28
CA ALA A 195 13.08 12.57 18.30
C ALA A 195 14.28 13.30 17.68
N THR A 196 14.75 12.84 16.51
CA THR A 196 15.98 13.31 15.89
C THR A 196 15.76 13.82 14.45
N VAL A 197 16.72 14.61 13.96
CA VAL A 197 16.75 15.02 12.53
C VAL A 197 16.87 13.78 11.63
N ARG A 198 17.62 12.76 12.05
CA ARG A 198 17.74 11.49 11.33
C ARG A 198 16.41 10.77 11.18
N ASP A 199 15.57 10.80 12.22
CA ASP A 199 14.22 10.20 12.16
C ASP A 199 13.36 10.89 11.10
N VAL A 200 13.39 12.23 11.08
CA VAL A 200 12.65 13.01 10.09
C VAL A 200 13.17 12.79 8.68
N ASP A 201 14.49 12.75 8.49
CA ASP A 201 15.11 12.45 7.20
C ASP A 201 14.83 11.02 6.74
N GLY A 202 14.67 10.09 7.68
CA GLY A 202 14.24 8.72 7.43
C GLY A 202 12.80 8.68 6.90
N ILE A 203 11.88 9.35 7.60
CA ILE A 203 10.46 9.47 7.18
C ILE A 203 10.35 10.17 5.82
N ALA A 204 11.09 11.26 5.62
CA ALA A 204 11.13 12.00 4.35
C ALA A 204 11.53 11.10 3.19
N TRP A 205 12.58 10.33 3.39
CA TRP A 205 13.12 9.44 2.39
C TRP A 205 12.17 8.28 2.10
N LEU A 206 11.56 7.69 3.13
CA LEU A 206 10.51 6.67 3.00
C LEU A 206 9.34 7.19 2.15
N LEU A 207 8.77 8.36 2.49
CA LEU A 207 7.64 8.94 1.76
C LEU A 207 7.99 9.33 0.32
N THR A 208 9.23 9.76 0.08
CA THR A 208 9.70 10.10 -1.27
C THR A 208 9.82 8.85 -2.14
N LEU A 209 10.42 7.78 -1.62
CA LEU A 209 10.55 6.51 -2.36
C LEU A 209 9.18 5.89 -2.62
N SER A 210 8.29 5.90 -1.63
CA SER A 210 6.94 5.38 -1.79
C SER A 210 6.14 6.16 -2.82
N GLU A 211 6.23 7.49 -2.87
CA GLU A 211 5.58 8.31 -3.91
C GLU A 211 6.09 7.96 -5.31
N GLN A 212 7.42 7.82 -5.47
CA GLN A 212 8.04 7.46 -6.75
C GLN A 212 7.56 6.11 -7.26
N VAL A 213 7.50 5.11 -6.38
CA VAL A 213 7.01 3.78 -6.72
C VAL A 213 5.50 3.79 -6.97
N ALA A 214 4.71 4.49 -6.14
CA ALA A 214 3.26 4.60 -6.27
C ALA A 214 2.81 5.13 -7.63
N ARG A 215 3.59 6.01 -8.27
CA ARG A 215 3.29 6.53 -9.62
C ARG A 215 3.14 5.43 -10.67
N ARG A 216 3.86 4.31 -10.51
CA ARG A 216 3.76 3.14 -11.40
C ARG A 216 2.42 2.41 -11.26
N TYR A 217 1.79 2.50 -10.09
CA TYR A 217 0.52 1.87 -9.74
C TYR A 217 -0.70 2.79 -9.97
N GLY A 218 -0.47 4.01 -10.46
CA GLY A 218 -1.52 4.94 -10.87
C GLY A 218 -2.00 5.93 -9.78
N PRO A 219 -3.02 6.74 -10.11
CA PRO A 219 -3.39 7.91 -9.31
C PRO A 219 -3.94 7.57 -7.93
N ARG A 220 -4.64 6.44 -7.76
CA ARG A 220 -5.16 6.02 -6.45
C ARG A 220 -4.04 5.61 -5.50
N ALA A 221 -3.03 4.88 -5.98
CA ALA A 221 -1.87 4.54 -5.18
C ALA A 221 -1.12 5.80 -4.72
N LEU A 222 -0.95 6.76 -5.64
CA LEU A 222 -0.35 8.04 -5.33
C LEU A 222 -1.15 8.84 -4.29
N MET A 223 -2.48 8.83 -4.37
CA MET A 223 -3.32 9.48 -3.36
C MET A 223 -3.16 8.84 -1.98
N VAL A 224 -3.08 7.51 -1.87
CA VAL A 224 -2.91 6.84 -0.57
C VAL A 224 -1.59 7.25 0.10
N VAL A 225 -0.48 7.29 -0.65
CA VAL A 225 0.80 7.77 -0.10
C VAL A 225 0.69 9.22 0.39
N ARG A 226 0.04 10.08 -0.39
CA ARG A 226 -0.14 11.51 -0.05
C ARG A 226 -1.06 11.72 1.16
N SER A 227 -2.18 11.01 1.23
CA SER A 227 -3.09 11.08 2.37
C SER A 227 -2.44 10.52 3.63
N THR A 228 -1.61 9.48 3.49
CA THR A 228 -0.81 8.93 4.59
C THR A 228 0.20 9.95 5.09
N ALA A 229 0.96 10.58 4.18
CA ALA A 229 1.91 11.64 4.53
C ALA A 229 1.23 12.81 5.25
N GLN A 230 0.05 13.23 4.78
CA GLN A 230 -0.73 14.28 5.41
C GLN A 230 -1.20 13.89 6.82
N ALA A 231 -1.81 12.71 6.98
CA ALA A 231 -2.28 12.22 8.27
C ALA A 231 -1.13 12.09 9.28
N LEU A 232 0.04 11.62 8.84
CA LEU A 232 1.24 11.54 9.67
C LEU A 232 1.75 12.92 10.11
N ALA A 233 1.67 13.93 9.23
CA ALA A 233 2.05 15.30 9.58
C ALA A 233 1.11 15.88 10.65
N GLU A 234 -0.20 15.67 10.52
CA GLU A 234 -1.20 16.09 11.49
C GLU A 234 -0.99 15.41 12.87
N LEU A 235 -0.72 14.10 12.88
CA LEU A 235 -0.40 13.35 14.10
C LEU A 235 0.89 13.84 14.77
N ALA A 236 1.93 14.13 13.99
CA ALA A 236 3.18 14.66 14.51
C ALA A 236 3.01 16.05 15.14
N ASP A 237 2.20 16.91 14.51
CA ASP A 237 1.87 18.23 15.06
C ASP A 237 1.07 18.11 16.35
N GLU A 238 0.12 17.17 16.44
CA GLU A 238 -0.64 16.93 17.65
C GLU A 238 0.24 16.38 18.79
N ALA A 239 1.08 15.39 18.49
CA ALA A 239 2.06 14.84 19.43
C ALA A 239 3.01 15.92 19.98
N LEU A 240 3.47 16.82 19.11
CA LEU A 240 4.27 17.99 19.51
C LEU A 240 3.48 18.95 20.42
N ALA A 241 2.21 19.22 20.09
CA ALA A 241 1.37 20.09 20.89
C ALA A 241 1.10 19.50 22.28
N ARG A 242 0.95 18.17 22.39
CA ARG A 242 0.84 17.47 23.68
C ARG A 242 2.16 17.52 24.47
N SER A 243 3.29 17.25 23.83
CA SER A 243 4.60 17.30 24.52
C SER A 243 4.94 18.70 25.03
N LYS A 244 4.61 19.77 24.29
CA LYS A 244 4.76 21.16 24.73
C LYS A 244 3.83 21.54 25.87
N ARG A 245 2.58 21.04 25.89
CA ARG A 245 1.64 21.25 27.01
C ARG A 245 2.09 20.56 28.29
N ASN A 246 2.74 19.41 28.16
CA ASN A 246 3.35 18.69 29.28
C ASN A 246 4.73 19.24 29.69
N ALA A 247 5.27 20.21 28.94
CA ALA A 247 6.56 20.86 29.18
C ALA A 247 6.45 22.29 29.73
N SER A 248 5.42 22.61 30.52
CA SER A 248 5.45 23.85 31.32
C SER A 248 6.25 23.62 32.61
N LEU A 249 7.58 23.73 32.53
CA LEU A 249 8.45 23.78 33.70
C LEU A 249 9.39 24.98 33.58
N ARG A 250 9.01 26.10 34.21
CA ARG A 250 9.92 27.21 34.49
C ARG A 250 10.67 26.87 35.78
N ILE A 251 11.95 26.51 35.68
CA ILE A 251 12.87 26.47 36.81
C ILE A 251 13.98 27.48 36.55
N GLY A 252 14.13 28.46 37.45
CA GLY A 252 15.35 29.26 37.56
C GLY A 252 15.75 30.11 36.34
N GLY A 253 14.80 30.60 35.53
CA GLY A 253 15.09 31.60 34.48
C GLY A 253 15.45 31.06 33.09
N TYR A 254 15.41 29.74 32.86
CA TYR A 254 15.63 29.15 31.53
C TYR A 254 14.31 28.88 30.80
N THR A 255 14.30 29.15 29.49
CA THR A 255 13.17 28.88 28.58
C THR A 255 13.56 27.71 27.66
N LEU A 256 12.81 26.62 27.68
CA LEU A 256 12.99 25.51 26.74
C LEU A 256 12.57 25.97 25.33
N ARG A 257 13.49 25.88 24.37
CA ARG A 257 13.25 26.19 22.95
C ARG A 257 12.54 25.02 22.24
N PRO A 258 11.70 25.28 21.23
CA PRO A 258 11.08 24.22 20.44
C PRO A 258 12.14 23.35 19.77
N ALA A 259 11.92 22.04 19.76
CA ALA A 259 12.87 21.09 19.21
C ALA A 259 13.06 21.29 17.68
N PRO A 260 14.30 21.11 17.16
CA PRO A 260 14.67 21.43 15.76
C PRO A 260 13.92 20.66 14.67
N TRP A 261 13.22 19.58 15.01
CA TRP A 261 12.57 18.67 14.05
C TRP A 261 11.17 19.14 13.63
N ALA A 262 10.55 20.06 14.37
CA ALA A 262 9.22 20.60 14.08
C ALA A 262 9.15 21.45 12.79
N SER A 263 10.30 21.80 12.19
CA SER A 263 10.41 22.45 10.87
C SER A 263 10.60 21.45 9.73
N ALA A 264 11.12 20.25 10.02
CA ALA A 264 11.52 19.29 9.00
C ALA A 264 10.34 18.45 8.49
N LEU A 265 9.40 18.02 9.34
CA LEU A 265 8.20 17.24 8.92
C LEU A 265 7.20 18.08 8.09
N ALA A 266 7.02 19.36 8.45
CA ALA A 266 6.27 20.31 7.62
C ALA A 266 6.92 20.50 6.23
N GLY A 267 8.25 20.45 6.16
CA GLY A 267 9.00 20.45 4.90
C GLY A 267 8.93 19.13 4.13
N VAL A 268 8.63 18.00 4.78
CA VAL A 268 8.39 16.70 4.11
C VAL A 268 7.00 16.67 3.48
N ALA A 269 5.97 17.10 4.21
CA ALA A 269 4.63 17.27 3.66
C ALA A 269 4.61 18.31 2.52
N GLY A 270 5.40 19.39 2.64
CA GLY A 270 5.57 20.39 1.59
C GLY A 270 6.34 19.92 0.35
N ARG A 271 7.13 18.84 0.46
CA ARG A 271 7.86 18.22 -0.68
C ARG A 271 7.00 17.21 -1.46
N VAL A 272 5.88 16.77 -0.87
CA VAL A 272 4.93 15.79 -1.44
C VAL A 272 3.63 16.52 -1.85
N GLY A 273 3.67 17.29 -2.95
CA GLY A 273 2.48 17.90 -3.59
C GLY A 273 2.13 19.36 -3.20
N VAL A 274 1.69 20.14 -4.20
CA VAL A 274 2.24 21.48 -4.50
C VAL A 274 1.37 22.72 -4.18
N ASN A 275 0.14 22.62 -3.67
CA ASN A 275 -0.66 23.84 -3.37
C ASN A 275 -0.88 24.18 -1.89
N VAL A 276 -0.34 23.38 -0.98
CA VAL A 276 -0.34 23.68 0.48
C VAL A 276 1.02 24.24 0.93
N GLY A 277 2.08 23.99 0.16
CA GLY A 277 3.47 24.31 0.53
C GLY A 277 3.73 25.79 0.77
N LEU A 278 3.17 26.70 -0.03
CA LEU A 278 3.42 28.14 0.13
C LEU A 278 2.64 28.75 1.30
N THR A 279 1.40 28.30 1.52
CA THR A 279 0.55 28.76 2.63
C THR A 279 1.05 28.22 3.97
N ALA A 280 1.47 26.95 4.00
CA ALA A 280 2.08 26.33 5.18
C ALA A 280 3.47 26.92 5.49
N LEU A 281 4.30 27.19 4.47
CA LEU A 281 5.61 27.85 4.64
C LEU A 281 5.45 29.28 5.15
N ARG A 282 4.48 30.05 4.61
CA ARG A 282 4.19 31.43 5.06
C ARG A 282 3.62 31.46 6.48
N ALA A 283 2.68 30.56 6.80
CA ALA A 283 2.17 30.40 8.15
C ALA A 283 3.28 30.01 9.14
N LYS A 284 4.24 29.17 8.70
CA LYS A 284 5.41 28.77 9.50
C LYS A 284 6.40 29.91 9.71
N LEU A 285 6.76 30.67 8.67
CA LEU A 285 7.65 31.83 8.77
C LEU A 285 7.05 32.93 9.66
N ALA A 286 5.74 33.18 9.54
CA ALA A 286 5.01 34.08 10.43
C ALA A 286 5.00 33.57 11.89
N SER A 287 4.82 32.27 12.12
CA SER A 287 4.89 31.66 13.46
C SER A 287 6.28 31.70 14.10
N MET A 288 7.33 31.91 13.29
CA MET A 288 8.71 32.09 13.72
C MET A 288 9.11 33.57 13.87
N GLY A 289 8.15 34.50 13.72
CA GLY A 289 8.37 35.93 13.88
C GLY A 289 9.09 36.60 12.71
N VAL A 290 9.17 35.94 11.54
CA VAL A 290 9.76 36.54 10.34
C VAL A 290 8.74 37.52 9.73
N PRO A 291 9.06 38.82 9.61
CA PRO A 291 8.15 39.80 9.06
C PRO A 291 7.89 39.57 7.57
N PRO A 292 6.68 39.86 7.06
CA PRO A 292 6.30 39.59 5.67
C PRO A 292 7.20 40.22 4.61
N SER A 293 7.90 41.30 4.96
CA SER A 293 8.87 41.98 4.08
C SER A 293 10.13 41.16 3.79
N LEU A 294 10.45 40.14 4.59
CA LEU A 294 11.63 39.28 4.39
C LEU A 294 11.33 38.00 3.59
N PHE A 295 10.05 37.73 3.27
CA PHE A 295 9.68 36.53 2.50
C PHE A 295 10.27 36.54 1.09
N GLY A 296 10.34 37.72 0.46
CA GLY A 296 10.96 37.87 -0.87
C GLY A 296 12.47 37.64 -0.90
N ALA A 297 13.18 37.83 0.23
CA ALA A 297 14.61 37.55 0.32
C ALA A 297 14.89 36.04 0.44
N VAL A 298 14.05 35.32 1.17
CA VAL A 298 14.12 33.86 1.31
C VAL A 298 13.74 33.15 0.01
N GLU A 299 12.70 33.63 -0.68
CA GLU A 299 12.34 33.13 -2.02
C GLU A 299 13.46 33.34 -3.05
N LYS A 300 14.21 34.45 -2.94
CA LYS A 300 15.35 34.77 -3.80
C LYS A 300 16.57 33.89 -3.55
N GLU A 301 16.83 33.51 -2.29
CA GLU A 301 17.92 32.59 -1.93
C GLU A 301 17.62 31.16 -2.39
N LEU A 302 16.36 30.72 -2.29
CA LEU A 302 15.92 29.43 -2.84
C LEU A 302 16.07 29.38 -4.37
N GLN A 303 15.79 30.50 -5.07
CA GLN A 303 16.07 30.64 -6.50
C GLN A 303 17.57 30.60 -6.83
N ALA A 304 18.43 31.13 -5.95
CA ALA A 304 19.88 31.06 -6.13
C ALA A 304 20.44 29.63 -6.00
N GLU A 305 19.80 28.79 -5.19
CA GLU A 305 20.08 27.35 -5.04
C GLU A 305 19.39 26.48 -6.12
N GLY A 306 18.80 27.10 -7.15
CA GLY A 306 18.21 26.40 -8.30
C GLY A 306 16.75 25.98 -8.13
N TYR A 307 16.05 26.45 -7.10
CA TYR A 307 14.63 26.17 -6.88
C TYR A 307 13.77 27.37 -7.31
N ASP A 308 13.07 27.30 -8.45
CA ASP A 308 12.13 28.37 -8.86
C ASP A 308 10.69 28.10 -8.38
N PRO A 309 10.13 28.90 -7.46
CA PRO A 309 8.77 28.76 -6.97
C PRO A 309 7.69 28.89 -8.08
N ARG A 310 7.99 29.53 -9.21
CA ARG A 310 7.03 29.81 -10.30
C ARG A 310 6.81 28.64 -11.25
N THR A 311 7.82 27.79 -11.46
CA THR A 311 7.68 26.52 -12.22
C THR A 311 6.73 25.51 -11.57
N PHE A 312 6.24 25.79 -10.36
CA PHE A 312 5.30 24.94 -9.63
C PHE A 312 3.85 25.47 -9.64
N ALA A 313 3.61 26.67 -10.18
CA ALA A 313 2.27 27.27 -10.27
C ALA A 313 1.60 27.05 -11.64
N GLU A 314 2.38 26.89 -12.70
CA GLU A 314 1.85 26.53 -14.02
C GLU A 314 1.75 25.01 -14.11
N GLY A 315 0.57 24.48 -13.85
CA GLY A 315 0.20 23.20 -14.45
C GLY A 315 0.39 23.38 -15.96
N SER A 316 1.41 22.75 -16.54
CA SER A 316 1.59 22.78 -17.99
C SER A 316 0.33 22.17 -18.58
N ALA A 317 -0.53 23.04 -19.11
CA ALA A 317 -1.57 22.65 -20.03
C ALA A 317 -0.88 21.86 -21.13
N LEU A 318 -1.25 20.58 -21.26
CA LEU A 318 -1.05 19.89 -22.52
C LEU A 318 -1.67 20.79 -23.60
N PRO A 319 -0.95 21.13 -24.68
CA PRO A 319 -1.59 21.77 -25.81
C PRO A 319 -2.64 20.80 -26.37
N LEU A 320 -3.90 21.15 -26.16
CA LEU A 320 -5.02 20.68 -26.96
C LEU A 320 -4.90 21.41 -28.30
N GLU A 321 -4.27 20.78 -29.29
CA GLU A 321 -4.59 21.06 -30.68
C GLU A 321 -5.45 19.92 -31.22
N ARG A 322 -6.62 20.31 -31.72
CA ARG A 322 -7.64 19.47 -32.33
C ARG A 322 -7.75 19.90 -33.80
N GLU A 323 -7.84 18.90 -34.69
CA GLU A 323 -8.22 18.98 -36.12
C GLU A 323 -7.15 19.59 -37.06
N GLY A 324 -6.83 19.08 -38.25
CA GLY A 324 -7.33 17.97 -39.07
C GLY A 324 -6.74 18.11 -40.49
N LEU A 325 -6.74 17.01 -41.25
CA LEU A 325 -6.69 16.90 -42.72
C LEU A 325 -5.50 17.54 -43.48
N TYR A 326 -4.58 16.70 -43.98
CA TYR A 326 -4.43 16.32 -45.39
C TYR A 326 -3.67 14.99 -45.50
#